data_AF-A0AAV0TTH2-F1
#
_entry.id   AF-A0AAV0TTH2-F1
#
_cell.length_a   1.000
_cell.length_b   1.000
_cell.length_c   1.000
_cell.angle_alpha   90.00
_cell.angle_beta   90.00
_cell.angle_gamma   90.00
#
_symmetry.space_group_name_H-M   'P 1'
#
loop_
_entity.id
_entity.type
_entity.pdbx_description
1 polymer ?
#
loop_
_entity_poly.entity_id
_entity_poly.type
_entity_poly.pdbx_seq_one_letter_code
_entity_poly.pdbx_strand_id
1 'polypeptide(L)'
;MIHNYRELQKLQEKYYDEGFTVLGFPCNQFGGQEPGTADEIMKFTQEKYHVTFPIFSKVDVNGDKAHPLFQLLKKKLDGFVTNDIKWNFTKFLVVNHEPVKRYGTTTSPLEIENDIAQALRVSQYVDEFDDGGAADGDDDTHDEL
;
A
#
# COMPACT_ATOMS: atom_id res chain seq x y z
N MET A 1 3.70 -2.77 -18.30
CA MET A 1 4.82 -2.12 -17.55
C MET A 1 4.74 -0.60 -17.61
N ILE A 2 4.83 0.03 -18.78
CA ILE A 2 4.85 1.51 -18.92
C ILE A 2 3.60 2.19 -18.32
N HIS A 3 2.41 1.65 -18.59
CA HIS A 3 1.15 2.24 -18.11
C HIS A 3 1.03 2.22 -16.58
N ASN A 4 1.36 1.10 -15.92
CA ASN A 4 1.27 1.00 -14.46
C ASN A 4 2.14 2.05 -13.74
N TYR A 5 3.41 2.21 -14.14
CA TYR A 5 4.29 3.19 -13.48
C TYR A 5 3.79 4.62 -13.64
N ARG A 6 3.33 5.00 -14.84
CA ARG A 6 2.78 6.34 -15.09
C ARG A 6 1.48 6.60 -14.34
N GLU A 7 0.59 5.62 -14.30
CA GLU A 7 -0.69 5.75 -13.61
C GLU A 7 -0.52 5.77 -12.09
N LEU A 8 0.37 4.94 -11.54
CA LEU A 8 0.75 5.01 -10.12
C LEU A 8 1.39 6.35 -9.77
N GLN A 9 2.28 6.87 -10.62
CA GLN A 9 2.89 8.18 -10.42
C GLN A 9 1.84 9.30 -10.43
N LYS A 10 0.86 9.23 -11.33
CA LYS A 10 -0.25 10.19 -11.36
C LYS A 10 -1.07 10.17 -10.07
N LEU A 11 -1.34 8.99 -9.51
CA LEU A 11 -2.04 8.87 -8.22
C LEU A 11 -1.18 9.37 -7.06
N GLN A 12 0.12 9.04 -7.08
CA GLN A 12 1.10 9.53 -6.12
C GLN A 12 1.07 11.06 -6.09
N GLU A 13 1.27 11.73 -7.22
CA GLU A 13 1.27 13.20 -7.30
C GLU A 13 -0.05 13.82 -6.84
N LYS A 14 -1.17 13.18 -7.18
CA LYS A 14 -2.50 13.71 -6.86
C LYS A 14 -2.82 13.67 -5.36
N TYR A 15 -2.47 12.57 -4.69
CA TYR A 15 -2.94 12.29 -3.32
C TYR A 15 -1.83 12.31 -2.26
N TYR A 16 -0.58 12.60 -2.63
CA TYR A 16 0.55 12.58 -1.69
C TYR A 16 0.32 13.49 -0.48
N ASP A 17 -0.10 14.73 -0.73
CA ASP A 17 -0.33 15.72 0.32
C ASP A 17 -1.57 15.41 1.17
N GLU A 18 -2.41 14.45 0.74
CA GLU A 18 -3.57 13.95 1.49
C GLU A 18 -3.23 12.72 2.34
N GLY A 19 -1.98 12.25 2.36
CA GLY A 19 -1.52 11.11 3.15
C GLY A 19 -1.43 9.78 2.39
N PHE A 20 -1.51 9.80 1.06
CA PHE A 20 -1.34 8.61 0.23
C PHE A 20 0.12 8.41 -0.21
N THR A 21 0.59 7.15 -0.22
CA THR A 21 1.88 6.80 -0.83
C THR A 21 1.84 5.45 -1.53
N VAL A 22 2.47 5.39 -2.70
CA VAL A 22 2.75 4.14 -3.41
C VAL A 22 4.05 3.55 -2.88
N LEU A 23 4.09 2.25 -2.63
CA LEU A 23 5.30 1.54 -2.22
C LEU A 23 5.65 0.46 -3.27
N GLY A 24 6.76 0.66 -3.99
CA GLY A 24 7.20 -0.26 -5.04
C GLY A 24 8.14 -1.34 -4.52
N PHE A 25 7.80 -2.61 -4.72
CA PHE A 25 8.62 -3.76 -4.34
C PHE A 25 9.04 -4.55 -5.58
N PRO A 26 10.28 -4.40 -6.07
CA PRO A 26 10.77 -5.18 -7.19
C PRO A 26 10.78 -6.68 -6.90
N CYS A 27 10.47 -7.51 -7.89
CA CYS A 27 10.41 -8.96 -7.75
C CYS A 27 10.73 -9.68 -9.07
N ASN A 28 11.67 -10.63 -9.03
CA ASN A 28 12.11 -11.35 -10.23
C ASN A 28 11.45 -12.75 -10.40
N GLN A 29 10.45 -13.09 -9.58
CA GLN A 29 9.82 -14.42 -9.61
C GLN A 29 8.91 -14.62 -10.84
N PHE A 30 8.60 -13.56 -11.60
CA PHE A 30 7.65 -13.60 -12.72
C PHE A 30 8.37 -13.47 -14.05
N GLY A 31 8.71 -14.61 -14.66
CA GLY A 31 9.30 -14.68 -16.00
C GLY A 31 10.69 -14.04 -16.10
N GLY A 32 11.40 -13.84 -14.99
CA GLY A 32 12.73 -13.23 -15.00
C GLY A 32 12.76 -11.78 -15.49
N GLN A 33 11.63 -11.06 -15.43
CA GLN A 33 11.46 -9.72 -16.02
C GLN A 33 12.20 -8.61 -15.26
N GLU A 34 12.81 -8.93 -14.12
CA GLU A 34 13.49 -7.97 -13.25
C GLU A 34 14.90 -8.48 -12.86
N PRO A 35 15.76 -8.76 -13.85
CA PRO A 35 17.07 -9.41 -13.63
C PRO A 35 18.07 -8.48 -12.93
N GLY A 36 17.85 -7.16 -13.01
CA GLY A 36 18.71 -6.14 -12.43
C GLY A 36 18.72 -6.15 -10.89
N THR A 37 19.67 -5.40 -10.35
CA THR A 37 19.72 -5.01 -8.94
C THR A 37 18.60 -4.01 -8.62
N ALA A 38 18.22 -3.89 -7.35
CA ALA A 38 17.22 -2.92 -6.92
C ALA A 38 17.59 -1.48 -7.33
N ASP A 39 18.88 -1.14 -7.23
CA ASP A 39 19.40 0.19 -7.59
C ASP A 39 19.27 0.47 -9.09
N GLU A 40 19.54 -0.52 -9.94
CA GLU A 40 19.35 -0.40 -11.39
C GLU A 40 17.88 -0.24 -11.77
N ILE A 41 16.98 -0.95 -11.08
CA ILE A 41 15.53 -0.86 -11.29
C ILE A 41 15.01 0.50 -10.84
N MET A 42 15.45 0.98 -9.67
CA MET A 42 15.11 2.30 -9.16
C MET A 42 15.59 3.38 -10.12
N LYS A 43 16.87 3.35 -10.52
CA LYS A 43 17.43 4.32 -11.46
C LYS A 43 16.68 4.30 -12.79
N PHE A 44 16.43 3.13 -13.35
CA PHE A 44 15.69 2.99 -14.60
C PHE A 44 14.27 3.55 -14.51
N THR A 45 13.55 3.25 -13.42
CA THR A 45 12.17 3.72 -13.25
C THR A 45 12.09 5.22 -13.01
N GLN A 46 13.04 5.79 -12.27
CA GLN A 46 13.15 7.23 -12.05
C GLN A 46 13.53 7.98 -13.33
N GLU A 47 14.55 7.53 -14.06
CA GLU A 47 15.01 8.19 -15.29
C GLU A 47 13.97 8.11 -16.41
N LYS A 48 13.27 6.98 -16.53
CA LYS A 48 12.35 6.72 -17.65
C LYS A 48 10.91 7.14 -17.39
N TYR A 49 10.46 7.05 -16.15
CA TYR A 49 9.06 7.28 -15.77
C TYR A 49 8.88 8.39 -14.74
N HIS A 50 9.98 8.99 -14.26
CA HIS A 50 9.96 10.07 -13.26
C HIS A 50 9.17 9.70 -12.00
N VAL A 51 9.26 8.45 -11.56
CA VAL A 51 8.59 8.02 -10.33
C VAL A 51 9.19 8.75 -9.13
N THR A 52 8.32 9.29 -8.28
CA THR A 52 8.72 9.99 -7.04
C THR A 52 8.44 9.17 -5.79
N PHE A 53 7.67 8.10 -5.93
CA PHE A 53 7.35 7.21 -4.81
C PHE A 53 8.50 6.25 -4.45
N PRO A 54 8.58 5.78 -3.20
CA PRO A 54 9.62 4.86 -2.75
C PRO A 54 9.65 3.53 -3.53
N ILE A 55 10.84 3.14 -3.99
CA ILE A 55 11.15 1.80 -4.49
C ILE A 55 12.08 1.12 -3.50
N PHE A 56 11.71 -0.06 -3.02
CA PHE A 56 12.45 -0.82 -2.01
C PHE A 56 13.43 -1.81 -2.64
N SER A 57 14.17 -2.52 -1.78
CA SER A 57 14.98 -3.66 -2.20
C SER A 57 14.12 -4.77 -2.83
N LYS A 58 14.75 -5.58 -3.68
CA LYS A 58 14.11 -6.71 -4.33
C LYS A 58 13.70 -7.75 -3.28
N VAL A 59 12.49 -8.27 -3.40
CA VAL A 59 11.93 -9.27 -2.49
C VAL A 59 11.26 -10.41 -3.25
N ASP A 60 11.22 -11.58 -2.64
CA ASP A 60 10.33 -12.66 -3.05
C ASP A 60 8.93 -12.41 -2.48
N VAL A 61 7.90 -12.66 -3.28
CA VAL A 61 6.49 -12.46 -2.88
C VAL A 61 5.71 -13.78 -2.78
N ASN A 62 6.26 -14.86 -3.34
CA ASN A 62 5.73 -16.22 -3.31
C ASN A 62 6.75 -17.24 -2.77
N GLY A 63 6.24 -18.40 -2.36
CA GLY A 63 7.02 -19.52 -1.80
C GLY A 63 7.50 -19.28 -0.36
N ASP A 64 8.30 -20.22 0.14
CA ASP A 64 8.76 -20.25 1.54
C ASP A 64 9.68 -19.08 1.91
N LYS A 65 10.29 -18.46 0.90
CA LYS A 65 11.17 -17.28 1.04
C LYS A 65 10.43 -15.96 0.87
N ALA A 66 9.11 -15.98 0.68
CA ALA A 66 8.32 -14.76 0.52
C ALA A 66 8.54 -13.82 1.71
N HIS A 67 8.70 -12.53 1.44
CA HIS A 67 8.85 -11.53 2.49
C HIS A 67 7.62 -11.53 3.41
N PRO A 68 7.77 -11.38 4.75
CA PRO A 68 6.66 -11.48 5.71
C PRO A 68 5.47 -10.58 5.39
N LEU A 69 5.73 -9.38 4.87
CA LEU A 69 4.68 -8.47 4.37
C LEU A 69 3.78 -9.15 3.33
N PHE A 70 4.35 -9.78 2.30
CA PHE A 70 3.57 -10.44 1.25
C PHE A 70 2.91 -11.73 1.74
N GLN A 71 3.49 -12.43 2.72
CA GLN A 71 2.80 -13.53 3.39
C GLN A 71 1.52 -13.04 4.11
N LEU A 72 1.63 -11.94 4.85
CA LEU A 72 0.51 -11.31 5.55
C LEU A 72 -0.57 -10.83 4.57
N LEU A 73 -0.18 -10.06 3.54
CA LEU A 73 -1.10 -9.52 2.53
C LEU A 73 -1.87 -10.64 1.81
N LYS A 74 -1.18 -11.70 1.39
CA LYS A 74 -1.81 -12.85 0.72
C LYS A 74 -2.71 -13.65 1.66
N LYS A 75 -2.42 -13.68 2.96
CA LYS A 75 -3.25 -14.36 3.97
C LYS A 75 -4.51 -13.57 4.31
N LYS A 76 -4.41 -12.24 4.37
CA LYS A 76 -5.54 -11.34 4.68
C LYS A 76 -6.47 -11.13 3.49
N LEU A 77 -5.92 -11.11 2.28
CA LEU A 77 -6.63 -10.81 1.05
C LEU A 77 -6.47 -11.96 0.05
N ASP A 78 -7.45 -12.86 0.09
CA ASP A 78 -7.46 -14.09 -0.71
C ASP A 78 -7.40 -13.81 -2.22
N GLY A 79 -6.78 -14.74 -2.95
CA GLY A 79 -6.69 -14.70 -4.40
C GLY A 79 -7.79 -15.53 -5.08
N PHE A 80 -7.88 -15.43 -6.40
CA PHE A 80 -8.76 -16.28 -7.20
C PHE A 80 -8.09 -17.66 -7.35
N VAL A 81 -8.64 -18.68 -6.68
CA VAL A 81 -8.16 -20.09 -6.60
C VAL A 81 -7.00 -20.34 -5.62
N THR A 82 -5.96 -19.51 -5.63
CA THR A 82 -4.88 -19.58 -4.63
C THR A 82 -4.48 -18.20 -4.18
N ASN A 83 -3.90 -18.09 -2.98
CA ASN A 83 -3.49 -16.80 -2.45
C ASN A 83 -2.22 -16.24 -3.09
N ASP A 84 -1.45 -17.05 -3.81
CA ASP A 84 -0.25 -16.59 -4.53
C ASP A 84 -0.48 -15.43 -5.48
N ILE A 85 0.52 -14.55 -5.55
CA ILE A 85 0.58 -13.45 -6.52
C ILE A 85 0.85 -14.06 -7.89
N LYS A 86 -0.01 -13.77 -8.85
CA LYS A 86 -0.01 -14.46 -10.15
C LYS A 86 0.98 -13.85 -11.14
N TRP A 87 1.19 -12.54 -11.06
CA TRP A 87 2.08 -11.83 -11.97
C TRP A 87 2.48 -10.45 -11.42
N ASN A 88 3.41 -9.80 -12.12
CA ASN A 88 3.83 -8.42 -11.89
C ASN A 88 2.63 -7.46 -11.77
N PHE A 89 2.78 -6.39 -10.97
CA PHE A 89 1.75 -5.36 -10.74
C PHE A 89 0.43 -5.88 -10.12
N THR A 90 0.47 -6.91 -9.28
CA THR A 90 -0.60 -7.09 -8.28
C THR A 90 -0.52 -5.95 -7.28
N LYS A 91 -1.65 -5.33 -6.91
CA LYS A 91 -1.69 -4.19 -5.97
C LYS A 91 -2.46 -4.57 -4.72
N PHE A 92 -2.08 -3.97 -3.60
CA PHE A 92 -2.79 -4.08 -2.33
C PHE A 92 -3.03 -2.66 -1.81
N LEU A 93 -4.26 -2.37 -1.41
CA LEU A 93 -4.58 -1.15 -0.67
C LEU A 93 -4.53 -1.47 0.83
N VAL A 94 -3.78 -0.67 1.56
CA VAL A 94 -3.61 -0.75 3.01
C VAL A 94 -4.02 0.58 3.59
N VAL A 95 -4.87 0.56 4.62
CA VAL A 95 -5.40 1.75 5.28
C VAL A 95 -5.18 1.58 6.77
N ASN A 96 -4.51 2.54 7.42
CA ASN A 96 -4.17 2.49 8.84
C ASN A 96 -3.60 1.12 9.29
N HIS A 97 -2.59 0.64 8.55
CA HIS A 97 -1.94 -0.66 8.73
C HIS A 97 -2.78 -1.93 8.45
N GLU A 98 -4.05 -1.80 8.10
CA GLU A 98 -4.91 -2.94 7.74
C GLU A 98 -5.00 -3.12 6.21
N PRO A 99 -4.70 -4.31 5.66
CA PRO A 99 -4.94 -4.61 4.26
C PRO A 99 -6.44 -4.70 3.96
N VAL A 100 -6.95 -3.83 3.09
CA VAL A 100 -8.40 -3.73 2.84
C VAL A 100 -8.83 -4.30 1.48
N LYS A 101 -7.95 -4.26 0.47
CA LYS A 101 -8.32 -4.72 -0.88
C LYS A 101 -7.12 -5.14 -1.71
N ARG A 102 -7.33 -6.14 -2.56
CA ARG A 102 -6.34 -6.67 -3.51
C ARG A 102 -6.83 -6.51 -4.94
N TYR A 103 -5.94 -6.07 -5.82
CA TYR A 103 -6.23 -5.84 -7.24
C TYR A 103 -5.31 -6.69 -8.11
N GLY A 104 -5.88 -7.30 -9.13
CA GLY A 104 -5.16 -8.13 -10.07
C GLY A 104 -4.20 -7.33 -10.95
N THR A 105 -3.29 -8.05 -11.60
CA THR A 105 -2.33 -7.48 -12.55
C THR A 105 -2.98 -6.66 -13.67
N THR A 106 -4.18 -7.06 -14.13
CA THR A 106 -4.90 -6.41 -15.23
C THR A 106 -5.68 -5.18 -14.82
N THR A 107 -5.90 -4.96 -13.52
CA THR A 107 -6.57 -3.75 -13.02
C THR A 107 -5.65 -2.55 -13.22
N SER A 108 -6.11 -1.55 -13.96
CA SER A 108 -5.40 -0.27 -14.10
C SER A 108 -5.34 0.41 -12.74
N PRO A 109 -4.18 0.98 -12.34
CA PRO A 109 -4.13 1.82 -11.15
C PRO A 109 -5.20 2.92 -11.10
N LEU A 110 -5.56 3.53 -12.23
CA LEU A 110 -6.60 4.56 -12.25
C LEU A 110 -8.00 4.03 -11.91
N GLU A 111 -8.27 2.75 -12.16
CA GLU A 111 -9.53 2.12 -11.71
C GLU A 111 -9.61 1.99 -10.18
N ILE A 112 -8.48 2.12 -9.47
CA ILE A 112 -8.38 2.03 -8.01
C ILE A 112 -8.59 3.40 -7.34
N GLU A 113 -8.59 4.49 -8.11
CA GLU A 113 -8.65 5.87 -7.61
C GLU A 113 -9.84 6.13 -6.67
N ASN A 114 -11.02 5.58 -7.00
CA ASN A 114 -12.21 5.74 -6.15
C ASN A 114 -12.03 5.08 -4.77
N ASP A 115 -11.38 3.92 -4.71
CA ASP A 115 -11.11 3.25 -3.43
C ASP A 115 -10.08 4.04 -2.60
N ILE A 116 -9.08 4.66 -3.25
CA ILE A 116 -8.09 5.54 -2.59
C ILE A 116 -8.79 6.78 -2.02
N ALA A 117 -9.59 7.46 -2.82
CA ALA A 117 -10.32 8.65 -2.36
C ALA A 117 -11.29 8.33 -1.22
N GLN A 118 -11.90 7.14 -1.22
CA GLN A 118 -12.73 6.68 -0.12
C GLN A 118 -11.90 6.38 1.13
N ALA A 119 -10.76 5.71 0.99
CA ALA A 119 -9.85 5.41 2.09
C ALA A 119 -9.34 6.68 2.78
N LEU A 120 -8.93 7.68 2.01
CA LEU A 120 -8.44 8.96 2.53
C LEU A 120 -9.51 9.69 3.36
N ARG A 121 -10.76 9.71 2.88
CA ARG A 121 -11.88 10.26 3.66
C ARG A 121 -12.07 9.52 4.97
N VAL A 122 -12.07 8.18 4.94
CA VAL A 122 -12.26 7.38 6.16
C VAL A 122 -11.11 7.60 7.15
N SER A 123 -9.86 7.64 6.69
CA SER A 123 -8.70 7.89 7.55
C SER A 123 -8.77 9.26 8.22
N GLN A 124 -9.14 10.32 7.49
CA GLN A 124 -9.32 11.66 8.07
C GLN A 124 -10.39 11.71 9.16
N TYR A 125 -11.50 10.97 8.99
CA TYR A 125 -12.52 10.86 10.03
C TYR A 125 -12.02 10.13 11.29
N VAL A 126 -11.19 9.09 11.14
CA VAL A 126 -10.65 8.38 12.31
C VAL A 126 -9.75 9.29 13.14
N ASP A 127 -8.94 10.12 12.50
CA ASP A 127 -8.04 11.04 13.19
C ASP A 127 -8.80 12.18 13.92
N GLU A 128 -9.94 12.64 13.40
CA GLU A 128 -10.77 13.68 14.04
C GLU A 128 -11.50 13.21 15.32
N PHE A 129 -11.73 11.90 15.49
CA PHE A 129 -12.43 11.33 16.65
C PHE A 129 -11.53 10.58 17.63
N ASP A 130 -10.23 10.47 17.35
CA ASP A 130 -9.21 9.91 18.26
C ASP A 130 -8.48 10.99 19.10
N ASP A 131 -9.05 12.21 19.18
CA ASP A 131 -8.59 13.23 20.12
C ASP A 131 -8.84 12.73 21.55
N GLY A 132 -7.78 12.18 22.12
CA GLY A 132 -7.74 11.47 23.39
C GLY A 132 -8.72 12.00 24.42
N GLY A 133 -9.74 11.19 24.71
CA GLY A 133 -10.56 11.32 25.90
C GLY A 133 -9.71 11.12 27.15
N ALA A 134 -8.87 12.10 27.48
CA ALA A 134 -8.54 12.40 28.85
C ALA A 134 -9.84 12.90 29.48
N ALA A 135 -10.60 11.98 30.07
CA ALA A 135 -11.59 12.35 31.04
C ALA A 135 -10.84 13.05 32.18
N ASP A 136 -10.89 14.37 32.20
CA ASP A 136 -10.56 15.19 33.36
C ASP A 136 -11.42 14.67 34.52
N GLY A 137 -10.78 13.89 35.39
CA GLY A 137 -11.37 13.41 36.63
C GLY A 137 -11.30 14.50 37.68
N ASP A 138 -12.21 15.47 37.59
CA ASP A 138 -12.57 16.36 38.69
C ASP A 138 -14.08 16.19 38.95
N ASP A 139 -14.42 15.42 39.98
CA ASP A 139 -15.62 15.69 40.77
C ASP A 139 -15.36 15.28 42.23
N ASP A 140 -15.00 16.31 42.98
CA ASP A 140 -14.97 16.38 44.44
C ASP A 140 -16.43 16.56 44.91
N THR A 141 -16.94 15.75 45.84
CA THR A 141 -17.83 16.13 46.97
C THR A 141 -18.74 15.00 47.52
N HIS A 142 -18.98 15.12 48.84
CA HIS A 142 -19.98 14.48 49.72
C HIS A 142 -19.59 13.15 50.37
N ASP A 143 -19.75 12.93 51.68
CA ASP A 143 -20.18 13.76 52.80
C ASP A 143 -19.90 12.95 54.09
N GLU A 144 -19.90 13.64 55.23
CA GLU A 144 -19.80 13.10 56.59
C GLU A 144 -20.81 11.96 56.88
N LEU A 145 -20.38 10.94 57.64
CA LEU A 145 -20.96 10.44 58.91
C LEU A 145 -20.18 9.23 59.45
#